data_AF-A0A554J3T6-F1
#
_entry.id   AF-A0A554J3T6-F1
#
_cell.length_a   1.000
_cell.length_b   1.000
_cell.length_c   1.000
_cell.angle_alpha   90.00
_cell.angle_beta   90.00
_cell.angle_gamma   90.00
#
_symmetry.space_group_name_H-M   'P 1'
#
loop_
_entity.id
_entity.type
_entity.pdbx_description
1 polymer ?
#
loop_
_entity_poly.entity_id
_entity_poly.type
_entity_poly.pdbx_seq_one_letter_code
_entity_poly.pdbx_strand_id
1 'polypeptide(L)'
;MHIILMVALVLSLSRVALADHVPFLDGKTRHTGGSCCGHGNCVSMSVSYGKHAGEVIVNGVSITLDPGNIHPTPDPTGKGWYCFSMDSQCVSADGTLRIISGCAMCVFPQRPQGES
;
A
#
# COMPACT_ATOMS: atom_id res chain seq x y z
N MET A 1 16.34 -8.36 -38.41
CA MET A 1 16.18 -8.97 -37.07
C MET A 1 16.25 -7.91 -35.96
N HIS A 2 15.38 -6.89 -35.98
CA HIS A 2 15.39 -5.79 -34.99
C HIS A 2 14.13 -5.76 -34.10
N ILE A 3 13.16 -6.67 -34.34
CA ILE A 3 11.85 -6.66 -33.68
C ILE A 3 11.83 -7.49 -32.40
N ILE A 4 12.71 -8.50 -32.28
CA ILE A 4 12.75 -9.40 -31.11
C ILE A 4 13.36 -8.70 -29.87
N LEU A 5 14.21 -7.69 -30.05
CA LEU A 5 14.89 -7.02 -28.94
C LEU A 5 14.00 -5.99 -28.19
N MET A 6 12.95 -5.47 -28.83
CA MET A 6 12.05 -4.49 -28.21
C MET A 6 10.98 -5.12 -27.31
N VAL A 7 10.54 -6.35 -27.61
CA VAL A 7 9.54 -7.05 -26.78
C VAL A 7 10.13 -7.50 -25.43
N ALA A 8 11.42 -7.88 -25.42
CA ALA A 8 12.11 -8.24 -24.18
C ALA A 8 12.35 -7.03 -23.26
N LEU A 9 12.51 -5.82 -23.82
CA LEU A 9 12.67 -4.59 -23.06
C LEU A 9 11.33 -4.11 -22.46
N VAL A 10 10.22 -4.22 -23.20
CA VAL A 10 8.89 -3.81 -22.68
C VAL A 10 8.37 -4.77 -21.59
N LEU A 11 8.70 -6.07 -21.66
CA LEU A 11 8.38 -7.05 -20.61
C LEU A 11 9.29 -6.95 -19.37
N SER A 12 10.44 -6.26 -19.45
CA SER A 12 11.34 -6.05 -18.30
C SER A 12 11.12 -4.72 -17.58
N LEU A 13 10.44 -3.74 -18.19
CA LEU A 13 10.11 -2.46 -17.53
C LEU A 13 8.85 -2.47 -16.65
N SER A 14 8.02 -3.51 -16.69
CA SER A 14 6.83 -3.60 -15.83
C SER A 14 7.12 -4.13 -14.41
N ARG A 15 8.37 -4.52 -14.12
CA ARG A 15 8.79 -5.08 -12.82
C ARG A 15 9.71 -4.16 -12.03
N VAL A 16 10.05 -2.99 -12.56
CA VAL A 16 10.88 -2.04 -11.84
C VAL A 16 9.98 -1.25 -10.90
N ALA A 17 10.06 -1.60 -9.62
CA ALA A 17 9.56 -0.85 -8.47
C ALA A 17 8.11 -1.07 -7.98
N LEU A 18 7.62 -2.32 -7.95
CA LEU A 18 7.27 -2.80 -6.61
C LEU A 18 8.62 -2.95 -5.91
N ALA A 19 9.06 -1.89 -5.24
CA ALA A 19 10.17 -2.01 -4.32
C ALA A 19 9.85 -3.20 -3.39
N ASP A 20 10.84 -4.05 -3.13
CA ASP A 20 10.70 -5.40 -2.59
C ASP A 20 10.28 -5.37 -1.11
N HIS A 21 9.10 -4.80 -0.84
CA HIS A 21 8.47 -4.68 0.46
C HIS A 21 7.54 -5.85 0.73
N VAL A 22 7.40 -6.76 -0.23
CA VAL A 22 6.59 -7.98 -0.08
C VAL A 22 7.04 -8.80 1.14
N PRO A 23 8.34 -9.01 1.41
CA PRO A 23 8.78 -9.70 2.64
C PRO A 23 8.39 -8.94 3.92
N PHE A 24 8.46 -7.60 3.91
CA PHE A 24 8.04 -6.77 5.05
C PHE A 24 6.53 -6.87 5.28
N LEU A 25 5.75 -6.73 4.22
CA LEU A 25 4.29 -6.82 4.26
C LEU A 25 3.84 -8.23 4.67
N ASP A 26 4.53 -9.29 4.22
CA ASP A 26 4.31 -10.68 4.65
C ASP A 26 4.49 -10.83 6.16
N GLY A 27 5.51 -10.21 6.75
CA GLY A 27 5.68 -10.15 8.21
C GLY A 27 4.51 -9.51 8.94
N LYS A 28 3.81 -8.55 8.31
CA LYS A 28 2.63 -7.89 8.88
C LYS A 28 1.34 -8.68 8.70
N THR A 29 1.34 -9.72 7.86
CA THR A 29 0.20 -10.65 7.72
C THR A 29 0.13 -11.68 8.85
N ARG A 30 1.25 -11.95 9.54
CA ARG A 30 1.39 -13.07 10.47
C ARG A 30 1.48 -12.68 11.95
N HIS A 31 1.86 -11.45 12.27
CA HIS A 31 2.31 -11.09 13.62
C HIS A 31 1.32 -10.27 14.49
N THR A 32 0.12 -9.92 14.02
CA THR A 32 -0.80 -9.02 14.76
C THR A 32 -2.22 -9.54 14.97
N GLY A 33 -2.48 -10.85 14.84
CA GLY A 33 -3.81 -11.42 15.16
C GLY A 33 -4.95 -11.04 14.19
N GLY A 34 -4.61 -10.39 13.07
CA GLY A 34 -5.45 -10.18 11.90
C GLY A 34 -4.58 -10.15 10.64
N SER A 35 -5.08 -10.70 9.53
CA SER A 35 -4.41 -10.57 8.22
C SER A 35 -4.56 -9.15 7.73
N CYS A 36 -3.58 -8.29 8.03
CA CYS A 36 -3.62 -6.88 7.65
C CYS A 36 -3.59 -6.65 6.15
N CYS A 37 -2.95 -7.57 5.42
CA CYS A 37 -2.69 -7.45 3.99
C CYS A 37 -2.65 -8.87 3.39
N GLY A 38 -3.25 -9.07 2.22
CA GLY A 38 -2.98 -10.25 1.39
C GLY A 38 -1.83 -9.97 0.43
N HIS A 39 -1.18 -11.01 -0.09
CA HIS A 39 0.01 -10.90 -0.97
C HIS A 39 -0.23 -10.05 -2.25
N GLY A 40 -1.48 -9.82 -2.65
CA GLY A 40 -1.84 -9.01 -3.83
C GLY A 40 -2.63 -7.74 -3.55
N ASN A 41 -2.89 -7.40 -2.28
CA ASN A 41 -3.90 -6.41 -1.91
C ASN A 41 -3.29 -5.09 -1.42
N CYS A 42 -2.04 -4.80 -1.79
CA CYS A 42 -1.29 -3.66 -1.27
C CYS A 42 -0.70 -2.86 -2.41
N VAL A 43 -0.81 -1.54 -2.32
CA VAL A 43 -0.23 -0.62 -3.30
C VAL A 43 0.55 0.47 -2.61
N SER A 44 1.66 0.88 -3.23
CA SER A 44 2.44 2.03 -2.77
C SER A 44 1.70 3.31 -3.12
N MET A 45 1.52 4.19 -2.14
CA MET A 45 0.78 5.44 -2.27
C MET A 45 1.40 6.54 -1.38
N SER A 46 0.96 7.78 -1.58
CA SER A 46 1.21 8.82 -0.59
C SER A 46 0.34 8.53 0.62
N VAL A 47 0.96 8.16 1.74
CA VAL A 47 0.24 7.88 2.99
C VAL A 47 0.93 8.60 4.14
N SER A 48 0.19 9.41 4.87
CA SER A 48 0.66 10.11 6.08
C SER A 48 -0.33 9.97 7.22
N TYR A 49 0.13 10.25 8.44
CA TYR A 49 -0.76 10.39 9.58
C TYR A 49 -1.68 11.60 9.40
N GLY A 50 -2.93 11.46 9.84
CA GLY A 50 -3.86 12.57 9.98
C GLY A 50 -3.64 13.35 11.27
N LYS A 51 -4.55 14.28 11.56
CA LYS A 51 -4.50 15.11 12.77
C LYS A 51 -5.05 14.37 13.98
N HIS A 52 -5.97 13.42 13.76
CA HIS A 52 -6.66 12.69 14.80
C HIS A 52 -6.14 11.25 14.95
N ALA A 53 -6.31 10.67 16.14
CA ALA A 53 -5.98 9.27 16.37
C ALA A 53 -6.82 8.37 15.44
N GLY A 54 -6.17 7.40 14.79
CA GLY A 54 -6.84 6.54 13.81
C GLY A 54 -7.02 7.18 12.43
N GLU A 55 -6.70 8.47 12.26
CA GLU A 55 -6.79 9.14 10.97
C GLU A 55 -5.49 8.97 10.17
N VAL A 56 -5.63 8.65 8.89
CA VAL A 56 -4.55 8.74 7.90
C VAL A 56 -5.03 9.46 6.66
N ILE A 57 -4.08 10.04 5.93
CA ILE A 57 -4.33 10.69 4.65
C ILE A 57 -3.69 9.81 3.58
N VAL A 58 -4.50 9.26 2.66
CA VAL A 58 -4.07 8.39 1.56
C VAL A 58 -4.36 9.10 0.24
N ASN A 59 -3.33 9.43 -0.54
CA ASN A 59 -3.43 10.24 -1.76
C ASN A 59 -4.30 11.50 -1.59
N GLY A 60 -4.20 12.16 -0.44
CA GLY A 60 -4.98 13.37 -0.11
C GLY A 60 -6.38 13.11 0.47
N VAL A 61 -6.82 11.85 0.53
CA VAL A 61 -8.11 11.48 1.13
C VAL A 61 -7.91 11.11 2.59
N SER A 62 -8.60 11.82 3.49
CA SER A 62 -8.64 11.44 4.91
C SER A 62 -9.55 10.22 5.10
N ILE A 63 -9.02 9.20 5.77
CA ILE A 63 -9.76 8.02 6.19
C ILE A 63 -9.47 7.74 7.67
N THR A 64 -10.48 7.24 8.37
CA THR A 64 -10.35 6.79 9.76
C THR A 64 -10.33 5.27 9.81
N LEU A 65 -9.43 4.70 10.60
CA LEU A 65 -9.25 3.27 10.77
C LEU A 65 -9.24 2.90 12.23
N ASP A 66 -9.67 1.67 12.50
CA ASP A 66 -9.62 1.12 13.84
C ASP A 66 -8.16 0.98 14.33
N PRO A 67 -7.94 1.10 15.65
CA PRO A 67 -6.65 0.82 16.25
C PRO A 67 -6.17 -0.58 15.86
N GLY A 68 -4.91 -0.68 15.43
CA GLY A 68 -4.31 -1.94 14.95
C GLY A 68 -4.25 -2.08 13.43
N ASN A 69 -4.96 -1.24 12.68
CA ASN A 69 -4.91 -1.21 11.20
C ASN A 69 -3.92 -0.18 10.65
N ILE A 70 -3.27 0.61 11.51
CA ILE A 70 -2.25 1.59 11.14
C ILE A 70 -0.91 1.11 11.66
N HIS A 71 0.08 0.98 10.77
CA HIS A 71 1.40 0.49 11.12
C HIS A 71 2.50 1.42 10.60
N PRO A 72 3.48 1.81 11.42
CA PRO A 72 4.58 2.60 10.92
C PRO A 72 5.37 1.80 9.86
N THR A 73 5.66 2.44 8.73
CA THR A 73 6.60 1.86 7.76
C THR A 73 8.02 1.88 8.32
N PRO A 74 8.82 0.81 8.16
CA PRO A 74 10.26 0.84 8.43
C PRO A 74 11.05 1.43 7.24
N ASP A 75 10.38 1.70 6.13
CA ASP A 75 11.01 2.09 4.88
C ASP A 75 11.52 3.55 4.93
N PRO A 76 12.84 3.76 4.79
CA PRO A 76 13.41 5.10 4.71
C PRO A 76 13.19 5.79 3.35
N THR A 77 12.66 5.09 2.33
CA THR A 77 12.43 5.68 1.00
C THR A 77 11.30 6.71 0.96
N GLY A 78 10.57 6.88 2.06
CA GLY A 78 9.49 7.87 2.17
C GLY A 78 8.31 7.51 1.28
N LYS A 79 7.93 6.22 1.24
CA LYS A 79 6.72 5.71 0.59
C LYS A 79 5.78 5.06 1.61
N GLY A 80 4.49 5.30 1.45
CA GLY A 80 3.45 4.69 2.28
C GLY A 80 2.77 3.54 1.55
N TRP A 81 2.04 2.71 2.28
CA TRP A 81 1.31 1.58 1.68
C TRP A 81 -0.15 1.57 2.10
N TYR A 82 -1.02 1.29 1.15
CA TYR A 82 -2.45 1.11 1.36
C TYR A 82 -2.83 -0.33 1.04
N CYS A 83 -3.25 -1.08 2.05
CA CYS A 83 -3.80 -2.43 1.90
C CYS A 83 -5.32 -2.37 1.83
N PHE A 84 -5.92 -2.97 0.80
CA PHE A 84 -7.35 -2.85 0.52
C PHE A 84 -8.07 -4.20 0.43
N SER A 85 -9.38 -4.20 0.67
CA SER A 85 -10.23 -5.34 0.39
C SER A 85 -10.47 -5.47 -1.12
N MET A 86 -10.40 -6.69 -1.66
CA MET A 86 -10.77 -6.97 -3.07
C MET A 86 -12.29 -7.05 -3.30
N ASP A 87 -13.10 -6.64 -2.32
CA ASP A 87 -14.53 -6.50 -2.53
C ASP A 87 -14.82 -5.54 -3.70
N SER A 88 -15.82 -5.87 -4.51
CA SER A 88 -16.35 -5.05 -5.61
C SER A 88 -16.68 -3.61 -5.22
N GLN A 89 -16.96 -3.34 -3.93
CA GLN A 89 -17.17 -1.98 -3.45
C GLN A 89 -15.86 -1.17 -3.30
N CYS A 90 -14.70 -1.82 -3.35
CA CYS A 90 -13.37 -1.26 -3.10
C CYS A 90 -12.48 -1.22 -4.34
N VAL A 91 -12.74 -2.10 -5.30
CA VAL A 91 -12.09 -2.11 -6.61
C VAL A 91 -13.18 -2.08 -7.67
N SER A 92 -13.17 -1.03 -8.48
CA SER A 92 -14.09 -0.88 -9.60
C SER A 92 -13.74 -1.88 -10.72
N ALA A 93 -14.67 -2.16 -11.63
CA ALA A 93 -14.48 -3.15 -12.69
C ALA A 93 -13.33 -2.81 -13.67
N ASP A 94 -12.92 -1.55 -13.73
CA ASP A 94 -11.76 -1.04 -14.48
C ASP A 94 -10.43 -1.18 -13.72
N GLY A 95 -10.45 -1.71 -12.50
CA GLY A 95 -9.28 -1.83 -11.63
C GLY A 95 -9.00 -0.58 -10.77
N THR A 96 -9.85 0.44 -10.82
CA THR A 96 -9.66 1.65 -10.01
C THR A 96 -9.98 1.39 -8.54
N LEU A 97 -9.00 1.63 -7.68
CA LEU A 97 -9.14 1.50 -6.22
C LEU A 97 -9.91 2.67 -5.62
N ARG A 98 -10.88 2.35 -4.75
CA ARG A 98 -11.61 3.33 -3.95
C ARG A 98 -10.93 3.49 -2.59
N ILE A 99 -10.47 4.71 -2.33
CA ILE A 99 -9.78 5.07 -1.08
C ILE A 99 -10.81 5.58 -0.08
N ILE A 100 -11.33 4.68 0.74
CA ILE A 100 -12.33 4.96 1.78
C ILE A 100 -12.10 4.02 2.98
N SER A 101 -12.52 4.44 4.18
CA SER A 101 -12.34 3.65 5.41
C SER A 101 -12.82 2.21 5.30
N GLY A 102 -14.00 1.97 4.71
CA GLY A 102 -14.56 0.62 4.59
C GLY A 102 -13.79 -0.31 3.64
N CYS A 103 -12.84 0.23 2.87
CA CYS A 103 -12.04 -0.53 1.93
C CYS A 103 -10.61 -0.76 2.39
N ALA A 104 -10.16 -0.02 3.38
CA ALA A 104 -8.83 -0.14 3.93
C ALA A 104 -8.79 -1.32 4.92
N MET A 105 -7.94 -2.29 4.65
CA MET A 105 -7.62 -3.33 5.62
C MET A 105 -6.58 -2.80 6.59
N CYS A 106 -5.45 -2.35 6.07
CA CYS A 106 -4.39 -1.71 6.85
C CYS A 106 -3.67 -0.63 6.04
N VAL A 107 -2.99 0.27 6.72
CA VAL A 107 -2.19 1.34 6.13
C VAL A 107 -0.84 1.42 6.78
N PHE A 108 0.16 1.73 5.97
CA PHE A 108 1.53 1.92 6.40
C PHE A 108 1.96 3.35 6.10
N PRO A 109 1.58 4.33 6.93
CA PRO A 109 2.01 5.70 6.75
C PRO A 109 3.52 5.82 6.80
N GLN A 110 4.01 6.80 6.04
CA GLN A 110 5.38 7.25 6.13
C GLN A 110 5.64 7.80 7.53
N ARG A 111 6.81 7.49 8.09
CA ARG A 111 7.24 8.23 9.27
C ARG A 111 7.46 9.70 8.89
N PRO A 112 7.12 10.64 9.78
CA PRO A 112 7.54 12.03 9.61
C PRO A 112 9.06 12.07 9.40
N GLN A 113 9.51 12.76 8.35
CA GLN A 113 10.94 12.98 8.14
C GLN A 113 11.47 13.82 9.32
N GLY A 114 12.19 13.19 10.25
CA GLY A 114 12.77 13.87 11.42
C GLY A 114 12.80 13.07 12.73
N GLU A 115 12.09 11.94 12.84
CA GLU A 115 12.14 11.08 14.02
C GLU A 115 12.99 9.83 13.73
N SER A 116 14.25 9.86 14.20
CA SER A 116 15.20 8.73 14.17
C SER A 116 15.15 7.96 15.48
#